data_AF-A0A087RUV5-F1
#
_entry.id   AF-A0A087RUV5-F1
#
_cell.length_a   1.000
_cell.length_b   1.000
_cell.length_c   1.000
_cell.angle_alpha   90.00
_cell.angle_beta   90.00
_cell.angle_gamma   90.00
#
_symmetry.space_group_name_H-M   'P 1'
#
loop_
_entity.id
_entity.type
_entity.pdbx_description
1 polymer ?
#
loop_
_entity_poly.entity_id
_entity_poly.type
_entity_poly.pdbx_seq_one_letter_code
_entity_poly.pdbx_strand_id
1 'polypeptide(L)'
;MRKPYSDETRNDIVEKYLLGESVREIHDSTGVSTGSISEYINDFASKIERKTIDAIHDFFKIIRKNGMQPKDAFYGHVVFSILLKHNLDPKQIHSFVKSVLSMAKQNELSAEHLMGLCNTVSTIQSKSDIPLHEIENHCTELAKTKDELELSIDKLSSQHKQSQNNLSALLKKNKLTEQQVEKTIHALKFLENFGFSLSDADSICNMLQNAKSQGYDVSKICSYLGQDKSVDLRLREKQSKLDDVEKRTHKLEKKHEELSLMHENLLLRHKSVVESVDSVEYLIKSGVLEKDIVYWQKIFDTFGLTPADFLAELEKAGNAKKLFRKLNSTNTKLKKECESLEKKKSWLEDKSEELSSEISNGAEFGKKNLKKITDHAELQINNAVTLTKKSLVTFMKQNQIQMNLAQKQYKEYFSDLVSKLENLLEHSHQAEYSLSKMESLKPLLDLLNDKFDSATSISEIMIILDKLYVNIKDTDLDKHNVSSDIKRLREKLLDLISHA
;
A
#
# COMPACT_ATOMS: atom_id res chain seq x y z
N MET A 1 -2.41 -12.74 37.83
CA MET A 1 -2.87 -12.03 36.61
C MET A 1 -2.77 -10.53 36.88
N ARG A 2 -1.99 -9.78 36.08
CA ARG A 2 -1.94 -8.31 36.20
C ARG A 2 -3.27 -7.74 35.70
N LYS A 3 -3.81 -6.74 36.40
CA LYS A 3 -5.03 -6.05 35.98
C LYS A 3 -4.81 -5.46 34.57
N PRO A 4 -5.76 -5.60 33.65
CA PRO A 4 -5.67 -4.93 32.35
C PRO A 4 -5.63 -3.41 32.56
N TYR A 5 -4.78 -2.72 31.79
CA TYR A 5 -4.72 -1.26 31.77
C TYR A 5 -6.05 -0.68 31.27
N SER A 6 -6.41 0.54 31.70
CA SER A 6 -7.64 1.20 31.27
C SER A 6 -7.69 1.40 29.76
N ASP A 7 -8.89 1.49 29.18
CA ASP A 7 -9.04 1.74 27.74
C ASP A 7 -8.42 3.06 27.29
N GLU A 8 -8.41 4.08 28.17
CA GLU A 8 -7.68 5.34 27.94
C GLU A 8 -6.18 5.11 27.77
N THR A 9 -5.57 4.26 28.61
CA THR A 9 -4.13 3.94 28.51
C THR A 9 -3.83 3.15 27.25
N ARG A 10 -4.74 2.26 26.82
CA ARG A 10 -4.59 1.48 25.58
C ARG A 10 -4.68 2.38 24.35
N ASN A 11 -5.60 3.35 24.35
CA ASN A 11 -5.73 4.33 23.28
C ASN A 11 -4.52 5.27 23.21
N ASP A 12 -4.00 5.76 24.34
CA ASP A 12 -2.78 6.59 24.39
C ASP A 12 -1.55 5.86 23.82
N ILE A 13 -1.40 4.56 24.13
CA ILE A 13 -0.31 3.72 23.57
C ILE A 13 -0.43 3.61 22.05
N VAL A 14 -1.64 3.36 21.53
CA VAL A 14 -1.88 3.24 20.08
C VAL A 14 -1.64 4.59 19.40
N GLU A 15 -2.13 5.69 19.96
CA GLU A 15 -1.94 7.04 19.42
C GLU A 15 -0.46 7.40 19.36
N LYS A 16 0.31 7.22 20.44
CA LYS A 16 1.76 7.49 20.45
C LYS A 16 2.52 6.63 19.45
N TYR A 17 2.14 5.36 19.32
CA TYR A 17 2.72 4.49 18.29
C TYR A 17 2.41 5.00 16.89
N LEU A 18 1.16 5.37 16.59
CA LEU A 18 0.81 5.94 15.29
C LEU A 18 1.55 7.26 15.01
N LEU A 19 1.83 8.05 16.05
CA LEU A 19 2.63 9.28 15.95
C LEU A 19 4.15 9.01 15.82
N GLY A 20 4.58 7.77 15.57
CA GLY A 20 5.96 7.43 15.26
C GLY A 20 6.86 7.21 16.46
N GLU A 21 6.31 7.10 17.69
CA GLU A 21 7.09 6.77 18.89
C GLU A 21 7.47 5.29 18.93
N SER A 22 8.73 5.03 19.25
CA SER A 22 9.21 3.68 19.52
C SER A 22 8.57 3.12 20.79
N VAL A 23 8.43 1.79 20.85
CA VAL A 23 7.92 1.06 22.04
C VAL A 23 8.67 1.45 23.32
N ARG A 24 9.94 1.85 23.21
CA ARG A 24 10.76 2.31 24.33
C ARG A 24 10.38 3.72 24.79
N GLU A 25 10.17 4.65 23.87
CA GLU A 25 9.70 6.01 24.20
C GLU A 25 8.29 5.99 24.80
N ILE A 26 7.42 5.09 24.31
CA ILE A 26 6.09 4.87 24.88
C ILE A 26 6.19 4.29 26.29
N HIS A 27 7.08 3.31 26.52
CA HIS A 27 7.35 2.78 27.86
C HIS A 27 7.81 3.89 28.81
N ASP A 28 8.76 4.73 28.36
CA ASP A 28 9.33 5.78 29.19
C ASP A 28 8.33 6.90 29.51
N SER A 29 7.34 7.15 28.63
CA SER A 29 6.29 8.16 28.84
C SER A 29 5.04 7.65 29.55
N THR A 30 4.71 6.36 29.45
CA THR A 30 3.47 5.78 30.02
C THR A 30 3.71 4.89 31.24
N GLY A 31 4.95 4.44 31.48
CA GLY A 31 5.30 3.46 32.52
C GLY A 31 4.76 2.06 32.25
N VAL A 32 4.17 1.80 31.08
CA VAL A 32 3.63 0.49 30.70
C VAL A 32 4.75 -0.39 30.16
N SER A 33 4.75 -1.68 30.55
CA SER A 33 5.79 -2.60 30.11
C SER A 33 5.82 -2.77 28.59
N THR A 34 7.01 -2.87 28.01
CA THR A 34 7.22 -3.02 26.55
C THR A 34 6.49 -4.23 25.97
N GLY A 35 6.36 -5.32 26.74
CA GLY A 35 5.57 -6.49 26.37
C GLY A 35 4.07 -6.18 26.22
N SER A 36 3.48 -5.46 27.18
CA SER A 36 2.08 -5.04 27.11
C SER A 36 1.82 -4.02 26.00
N ILE A 37 2.75 -3.09 25.78
CA ILE A 37 2.68 -2.13 24.65
C ILE A 37 2.65 -2.90 23.31
N SER A 38 3.55 -3.87 23.14
CA SER A 38 3.63 -4.67 21.91
C SER A 38 2.38 -5.51 21.70
N GLU A 39 1.79 -6.07 22.76
CA GLU A 39 0.54 -6.81 22.72
C GLU A 39 -0.62 -5.92 22.25
N TYR A 40 -0.73 -4.70 22.77
CA TYR A 40 -1.78 -3.75 22.38
C TYR A 40 -1.63 -3.25 20.95
N ILE A 41 -0.40 -2.95 20.50
CA ILE A 41 -0.13 -2.58 19.11
C ILE A 41 -0.50 -3.74 18.17
N ASN A 42 -0.15 -4.98 18.52
CA ASN A 42 -0.50 -6.15 17.70
C ASN A 42 -2.00 -6.42 17.67
N ASP A 43 -2.72 -6.28 18.80
CA ASP A 43 -4.19 -6.40 18.85
C ASP A 43 -4.84 -5.32 17.98
N PHE A 44 -4.37 -4.08 18.04
CA PHE A 44 -4.86 -2.99 17.20
C PHE A 44 -4.55 -3.22 15.70
N ALA A 45 -3.31 -3.60 15.37
CA ALA A 45 -2.90 -3.90 14.00
C ALA A 45 -3.67 -5.08 13.38
N SER A 46 -4.15 -6.02 14.19
CA SER A 46 -4.98 -7.14 13.72
C SER A 46 -6.37 -6.71 13.22
N LYS A 47 -6.85 -5.53 13.64
CA LYS A 47 -8.20 -5.01 13.30
C LYS A 47 -8.24 -4.12 12.05
N ILE A 48 -7.12 -3.53 11.62
CA ILE A 48 -7.07 -2.49 10.56
C ILE A 48 -6.11 -2.85 9.41
N GLU A 49 -5.37 -3.97 9.52
CA GLU A 49 -4.26 -4.40 8.65
C GLU A 49 -2.90 -3.82 9.07
N ARG A 50 -1.98 -4.71 9.45
CA ARG A 50 -0.66 -4.35 9.99
C ARG A 50 0.19 -3.49 9.06
N LYS A 51 0.15 -3.74 7.75
CA LYS A 51 0.90 -2.96 6.76
C LYS A 51 0.52 -1.48 6.77
N THR A 52 -0.76 -1.19 6.94
CA THR A 52 -1.29 0.18 7.01
C THR A 52 -0.81 0.88 8.27
N ILE A 53 -0.85 0.19 9.41
CA ILE A 53 -0.38 0.72 10.69
C ILE A 53 1.13 0.98 10.68
N ASP A 54 1.92 0.05 10.15
CA ASP A 54 3.37 0.19 10.04
C ASP A 54 3.75 1.33 9.07
N ALA A 55 3.03 1.50 7.96
CA ALA A 55 3.25 2.62 7.04
C ALA A 55 2.94 3.98 7.67
N ILE A 56 1.88 4.08 8.47
CA ILE A 56 1.54 5.31 9.22
C ILE A 56 2.63 5.61 10.25
N HIS A 57 3.04 4.60 11.03
CA HIS A 57 4.12 4.73 12.01
C HIS A 57 5.43 5.21 11.36
N ASP A 58 5.85 4.57 10.26
CA ASP A 58 7.09 4.93 9.55
C ASP A 58 7.03 6.35 8.97
N PHE A 59 5.87 6.76 8.43
CA PHE A 59 5.67 8.11 7.95
C PHE A 59 5.85 9.16 9.05
N PHE A 60 5.18 8.99 10.20
CA PHE A 60 5.30 9.93 11.31
C PHE A 60 6.67 9.89 11.99
N LYS A 61 7.32 8.73 11.99
CA LYS A 61 8.71 8.58 12.44
C LYS A 61 9.68 9.37 11.56
N ILE A 62 9.49 9.37 10.24
CA ILE A 62 10.29 10.20 9.31
C ILE A 62 10.04 11.68 9.56
N ILE A 63 8.79 12.10 9.76
CA ILE A 63 8.43 13.49 10.08
C ILE A 63 9.16 13.95 11.36
N ARG A 64 9.06 13.17 12.45
CA ARG A 64 9.71 13.46 13.73
C ARG A 64 11.23 13.48 13.63
N LYS A 65 11.82 12.54 12.88
CA LYS A 65 13.28 12.48 12.67
C LYS A 65 13.82 13.75 12.00
N ASN A 66 13.01 14.40 11.18
CA ASN A 66 13.35 15.67 10.54
C ASN A 66 12.94 16.90 11.37
N GLY A 67 12.54 16.72 12.64
CA GLY A 67 12.14 17.81 13.53
C GLY A 67 10.81 18.46 13.16
N MET A 68 10.02 17.83 12.29
CA MET A 68 8.72 18.34 11.85
C MET A 68 7.60 17.77 12.71
N GLN A 69 6.49 18.50 12.79
CA GLN A 69 5.22 18.04 13.33
C GLN A 69 4.29 17.59 12.19
N PRO A 70 3.27 16.76 12.46
CA PRO A 70 2.24 16.37 11.48
C PRO A 70 1.64 17.54 10.69
N LYS A 71 1.36 18.66 11.38
CA LYS A 71 0.85 19.89 10.77
C LYS A 71 1.81 20.48 9.74
N ASP A 72 3.12 20.37 9.95
CA ASP A 72 4.14 20.92 9.06
C ASP A 72 4.22 20.10 7.78
N ALA A 73 4.05 18.78 7.87
CA ALA A 73 3.92 17.91 6.70
C ALA A 73 2.67 18.22 5.87
N PHE A 74 1.55 18.57 6.52
CA PHE A 74 0.34 19.02 5.83
C PHE A 74 0.58 20.36 5.10
N TYR A 75 1.18 21.35 5.75
CA TYR A 75 1.56 22.60 5.06
C TYR A 75 2.52 22.34 3.90
N GLY A 76 3.49 21.44 4.08
CA GLY A 76 4.38 20.98 3.02
C GLY A 76 3.63 20.38 1.83
N HIS A 77 2.59 19.56 2.08
CA HIS A 77 1.74 19.01 1.02
C HIS A 77 0.95 20.08 0.28
N VAL A 78 0.40 21.08 0.98
CA VAL A 78 -0.32 22.21 0.36
C VAL A 78 0.63 22.98 -0.56
N VAL A 79 1.83 23.33 -0.08
CA VAL A 79 2.84 24.03 -0.89
C VAL A 79 3.24 23.17 -2.09
N PHE A 80 3.55 21.89 -1.87
CA PHE A 80 3.93 20.95 -2.93
C PHE A 80 2.85 20.81 -4.02
N SER A 81 1.58 20.80 -3.63
CA SER A 81 0.44 20.74 -4.56
C SER A 81 0.34 21.98 -5.44
N ILE A 82 0.60 23.17 -4.88
CA ILE A 82 0.65 24.43 -5.65
C ILE A 82 1.80 24.37 -6.66
N LEU A 83 2.97 23.91 -6.26
CA LEU A 83 4.14 23.82 -7.14
C LEU A 83 3.89 22.88 -8.33
N LEU A 84 3.30 21.70 -8.07
CA LEU A 84 2.92 20.77 -9.14
C LEU A 84 1.88 21.35 -10.09
N LYS A 85 0.88 22.08 -9.57
CA LYS A 85 -0.15 22.74 -10.39
C LYS A 85 0.45 23.73 -11.41
N HIS A 86 1.61 24.31 -11.08
CA HIS A 86 2.34 25.24 -11.94
C HIS A 86 3.52 24.60 -12.69
N ASN A 87 3.57 23.26 -12.79
CA ASN A 87 4.62 22.50 -13.48
C ASN A 87 6.05 22.80 -12.99
N LEU A 88 6.20 23.18 -11.71
CA LEU A 88 7.50 23.41 -11.12
C LEU A 88 8.06 22.12 -10.52
N ASP A 89 9.30 21.78 -10.86
CA ASP A 89 10.00 20.61 -10.33
C ASP A 89 10.37 20.85 -8.84
N PRO A 90 9.82 20.07 -7.89
CA PRO A 90 10.11 20.22 -6.47
C PRO A 90 11.61 20.10 -6.14
N LYS A 91 12.38 19.33 -6.93
CA LYS A 91 13.83 19.18 -6.73
C LYS A 91 14.58 20.48 -7.03
N GLN A 92 14.13 21.23 -8.04
CA GLN A 92 14.73 22.51 -8.43
C GLN A 92 14.34 23.63 -7.47
N ILE A 93 13.17 23.54 -6.85
CA ILE A 93 12.72 24.53 -5.87
C ILE A 93 13.57 24.49 -4.61
N HIS A 94 13.96 23.31 -4.14
CA HIS A 94 14.84 23.21 -2.99
C HIS A 94 16.18 23.94 -3.22
N SER A 95 16.81 23.72 -4.38
CA SER A 95 18.07 24.41 -4.73
C SER A 95 17.86 25.91 -4.95
N PHE A 96 16.73 26.31 -5.57
CA PHE A 96 16.37 27.71 -5.75
C PHE A 96 16.19 28.44 -4.41
N VAL A 97 15.33 27.94 -3.53
CA VAL A 97 15.07 28.55 -2.21
C VAL A 97 16.34 28.64 -1.39
N LYS A 98 17.17 27.59 -1.40
CA LYS A 98 18.47 27.60 -0.71
C LYS A 98 19.41 28.67 -1.28
N SER A 99 19.44 28.84 -2.60
CA SER A 99 20.27 29.85 -3.27
C SER A 99 19.79 31.26 -2.95
N VAL A 100 18.47 31.50 -3.00
CA VAL A 100 17.85 32.79 -2.67
C VAL A 100 18.11 33.16 -1.21
N LEU A 101 17.93 32.23 -0.27
CA LEU A 101 18.19 32.48 1.15
C LEU A 101 19.69 32.69 1.43
N SER A 102 20.58 32.00 0.71
CA SER A 102 22.02 32.24 0.81
C SER A 102 22.39 33.63 0.31
N MET A 103 21.85 34.07 -0.82
CA MET A 103 22.04 35.41 -1.36
C MET A 103 21.47 36.47 -0.42
N ALA A 104 20.28 36.25 0.14
CA ALA A 104 19.67 37.13 1.13
C ALA A 104 20.60 37.30 2.35
N LYS A 105 21.12 36.19 2.88
CA LYS A 105 22.05 36.21 4.01
C LYS A 105 23.36 36.95 3.70
N GLN A 106 23.89 36.81 2.49
CA GLN A 106 25.07 37.54 2.03
C GLN A 106 24.83 39.05 1.94
N ASN A 107 23.59 39.45 1.64
CA ASN A 107 23.17 40.85 1.54
C ASN A 107 22.51 41.38 2.82
N GLU A 108 22.69 40.70 3.96
CA GLU A 108 22.12 41.06 5.27
C GLU A 108 20.58 41.18 5.30
N LEU A 109 19.89 40.54 4.34
CA LEU A 109 18.43 40.50 4.26
C LEU A 109 17.87 39.33 5.05
N SER A 110 16.87 39.58 5.89
CA SER A 110 16.09 38.52 6.52
C SER A 110 15.11 37.91 5.51
N ALA A 111 14.71 36.64 5.73
CA ALA A 111 13.73 35.96 4.89
C ALA A 111 12.38 36.71 4.85
N GLU A 112 11.97 37.33 5.96
CA GLU A 112 10.75 38.13 6.05
C GLU A 112 10.83 39.41 5.20
N HIS A 113 11.97 40.10 5.23
CA HIS A 113 12.18 41.28 4.38
C HIS A 113 12.19 40.90 2.89
N LEU A 114 12.74 39.74 2.54
CA LEU A 114 12.74 39.25 1.16
C LEU A 114 11.32 38.99 0.65
N MET A 115 10.47 38.36 1.47
CA MET A 115 9.05 38.18 1.16
C MET A 115 8.34 39.53 1.01
N GLY A 116 8.65 40.50 1.88
CA GLY A 116 8.16 41.88 1.76
C GLY A 116 8.54 42.51 0.42
N LEU A 117 9.80 42.38 0.01
CA LEU A 117 10.31 42.90 -1.27
C LEU A 117 9.61 42.25 -2.47
N CYS A 118 9.39 40.93 -2.45
CA CYS A 118 8.64 40.26 -3.52
C CYS A 118 7.21 40.81 -3.66
N ASN A 119 6.53 41.07 -2.54
CA ASN A 119 5.20 41.68 -2.55
C ASN A 119 5.23 43.14 -3.05
N THR A 120 6.24 43.91 -2.66
CA THR A 120 6.44 45.29 -3.15
C THR A 120 6.64 45.29 -4.66
N VAL A 121 7.53 44.44 -5.19
CA VAL A 121 7.78 44.30 -6.63
C VAL A 121 6.51 43.89 -7.36
N SER A 122 5.74 42.93 -6.83
CA SER A 122 4.46 42.53 -7.43
C SER A 122 3.43 43.66 -7.42
N THR A 123 3.42 44.49 -6.38
CA THR A 123 2.50 45.64 -6.26
C THR A 123 2.89 46.77 -7.21
N ILE A 124 4.19 46.96 -7.44
CA ILE A 124 4.68 47.91 -8.45
C ILE A 124 4.27 47.44 -9.84
N GLN A 125 4.47 46.15 -10.15
CA GLN A 125 4.09 45.59 -11.45
C GLN A 125 2.58 45.71 -11.74
N SER A 126 1.72 45.53 -10.74
CA SER A 126 0.27 45.61 -10.97
C SER A 126 -0.24 47.03 -11.26
N LYS A 127 0.57 48.05 -10.97
CA LYS A 127 0.27 49.47 -11.23
C LYS A 127 1.09 50.05 -12.38
N SER A 128 2.02 49.28 -12.93
CA SER A 128 2.91 49.72 -14.00
C SER A 128 2.46 49.11 -15.31
N ASP A 129 2.42 49.95 -16.35
CA ASP A 129 2.17 49.50 -17.72
C ASP A 129 3.40 48.82 -18.35
N ILE A 130 4.56 48.84 -17.66
CA ILE A 130 5.82 48.26 -18.13
C ILE A 130 6.04 46.90 -17.45
N PRO A 131 6.24 45.82 -18.21
CA PRO A 131 6.62 44.53 -17.68
C PRO A 131 8.00 44.55 -17.00
N LEU A 132 8.15 43.82 -15.90
CA LEU A 132 9.40 43.71 -15.12
C LEU A 132 10.64 43.37 -15.96
N HIS A 133 10.48 42.54 -16.99
CA HIS A 133 11.57 42.13 -17.88
C HIS A 133 11.97 43.21 -18.90
N GLU A 134 11.16 44.26 -19.07
CA GLU A 134 11.42 45.37 -19.98
C GLU A 134 11.89 46.64 -19.25
N ILE A 135 11.90 46.64 -17.91
CA ILE A 135 12.32 47.80 -17.10
C ILE A 135 13.73 48.26 -17.48
N GLU A 136 14.66 47.32 -17.64
CA GLU A 136 16.05 47.64 -18.00
C GLU A 136 16.11 48.34 -19.37
N ASN A 137 15.44 47.78 -20.37
CA ASN A 137 15.37 48.37 -21.72
C ASN A 137 14.74 49.76 -21.67
N HIS A 138 13.61 49.92 -20.98
CA HIS A 138 12.92 51.21 -20.87
C HIS A 138 13.76 52.27 -20.14
N CYS A 139 14.51 51.89 -19.11
CA CYS A 139 15.47 52.78 -18.46
C CYS A 139 16.60 53.19 -19.40
N THR A 140 17.13 52.28 -20.22
CA THR A 140 18.17 52.62 -21.21
C THR A 140 17.64 53.55 -22.30
N GLU A 141 16.40 53.38 -22.77
CA GLU A 141 15.78 54.27 -23.75
C GLU A 141 15.52 55.66 -23.19
N LEU A 142 15.05 55.76 -21.94
CA LEU A 142 14.89 57.03 -21.24
C LEU A 142 16.22 57.77 -21.08
N ALA A 143 17.28 57.05 -20.70
CA ALA A 143 18.62 57.63 -20.59
C ALA A 143 19.10 58.17 -21.95
N LYS A 144 18.92 57.41 -23.03
CA LYS A 144 19.27 57.85 -24.38
C LYS A 144 18.45 59.08 -24.81
N THR A 145 17.15 59.08 -24.56
CA THR A 145 16.26 60.21 -24.89
C THR A 145 16.68 61.48 -24.14
N LYS A 146 17.06 61.34 -22.86
CA LYS A 146 17.59 62.44 -22.06
C LYS A 146 18.84 63.03 -22.70
N ASP A 147 19.81 62.19 -23.09
CA ASP A 147 21.05 62.65 -23.71
C ASP A 147 20.80 63.37 -25.06
N GLU A 148 19.86 62.86 -25.88
CA GLU A 148 19.46 63.50 -27.15
C GLU A 148 18.78 64.87 -26.95
N LEU A 149 17.98 65.00 -25.89
CA LEU A 149 17.35 66.26 -25.52
C LEU A 149 18.37 67.28 -25.00
N GLU A 150 19.32 66.86 -24.17
CA GLU A 150 20.40 67.73 -23.68
C GLU A 150 21.24 68.27 -24.86
N LEU A 151 21.62 67.42 -25.82
CA LEU A 151 22.31 67.84 -27.04
C LEU A 151 21.49 68.84 -27.88
N SER A 152 20.17 68.64 -27.95
CA SER A 152 19.28 69.53 -28.68
C SER A 152 19.15 70.90 -28.01
N ILE A 153 19.11 70.94 -26.68
CA ILE A 153 19.10 72.18 -25.89
C ILE A 153 20.41 72.96 -26.11
N ASP A 154 21.55 72.29 -26.05
CA ASP A 154 22.86 72.92 -26.28
C ASP A 154 22.96 73.52 -27.68
N LYS A 155 22.49 72.77 -28.70
CA LYS A 155 22.44 73.24 -30.08
C LYS A 155 21.56 74.48 -30.22
N LEU A 156 20.33 74.46 -29.68
CA LEU A 156 19.41 75.60 -29.74
C LEU A 156 19.98 76.83 -29.02
N SER A 157 20.60 76.64 -27.86
CA SER A 157 21.26 77.70 -27.10
C SER A 157 22.40 78.35 -27.91
N SER A 158 23.22 77.53 -28.57
CA SER A 158 24.30 78.02 -29.44
C SER A 158 23.77 78.83 -30.63
N GLN A 159 22.70 78.35 -31.27
CA GLN A 159 22.04 79.04 -32.38
C GLN A 159 21.41 80.36 -31.93
N HIS A 160 20.79 80.38 -30.75
CA HIS A 160 20.23 81.59 -30.18
C HIS A 160 21.31 82.65 -29.95
N LYS A 161 22.44 82.26 -29.33
CA LYS A 161 23.59 83.15 -29.10
C LYS A 161 24.20 83.67 -30.40
N GLN A 162 24.34 82.82 -31.41
CA GLN A 162 24.82 83.22 -32.73
C GLN A 162 23.87 84.23 -33.40
N SER A 163 22.56 83.98 -33.33
CA SER A 163 21.54 84.86 -33.90
C SER A 163 21.51 86.23 -33.20
N GLN A 164 21.63 86.24 -31.87
CA GLN A 164 21.72 87.46 -31.07
C GLN A 164 22.98 88.27 -31.42
N ASN A 165 24.13 87.59 -31.58
CA ASN A 165 25.36 88.23 -32.02
C ASN A 165 25.22 88.84 -33.42
N ASN A 166 24.64 88.10 -34.37
CA ASN A 166 24.38 88.58 -35.73
C ASN A 166 23.45 89.80 -35.73
N LEU A 167 22.38 89.78 -34.93
CA LEU A 167 21.47 90.91 -34.77
C LEU A 167 22.22 92.14 -34.23
N SER A 168 23.01 91.96 -33.17
CA SER A 168 23.80 93.05 -32.59
C SER A 168 24.82 93.63 -33.58
N ALA A 169 25.42 92.79 -34.42
CA ALA A 169 26.36 93.21 -35.45
C ALA A 169 25.67 94.00 -36.58
N LEU A 170 24.47 93.56 -36.99
CA LEU A 170 23.65 94.27 -37.98
C LEU A 170 23.18 95.63 -37.47
N LEU A 171 22.73 95.71 -36.22
CA LEU A 171 22.34 96.97 -35.58
C LEU A 171 23.51 97.96 -35.53
N LYS A 172 24.70 97.49 -35.10
CA LYS A 172 25.94 98.30 -35.11
C LYS A 172 26.33 98.75 -36.51
N LYS A 173 26.33 97.85 -37.50
CA LYS A 173 26.67 98.16 -38.90
C LYS A 173 25.78 99.26 -39.47
N ASN A 174 24.48 99.20 -39.18
CA ASN A 174 23.51 100.17 -39.69
C ASN A 174 23.35 101.42 -38.80
N LYS A 175 24.14 101.54 -37.71
CA LYS A 175 24.05 102.63 -36.72
C LYS A 175 22.64 102.79 -36.14
N LEU A 176 21.89 101.69 -36.03
CA LEU A 176 20.55 101.67 -35.48
C LEU A 176 20.62 101.22 -34.03
N THR A 177 19.93 101.92 -33.14
CA THR A 177 19.70 101.41 -31.79
C THR A 177 18.51 100.45 -31.79
N GLU A 178 18.51 99.51 -30.84
CA GLU A 178 17.39 98.57 -30.65
C GLU A 178 16.06 99.31 -30.48
N GLN A 179 16.08 100.43 -29.75
CA GLN A 179 14.94 101.33 -29.56
C GLN A 179 14.49 102.05 -30.85
N GLN A 180 15.41 102.34 -31.77
CA GLN A 180 15.05 102.90 -33.09
C GLN A 180 14.41 101.84 -33.97
N VAL A 181 14.94 100.62 -33.99
CA VAL A 181 14.34 99.50 -34.71
C VAL A 181 12.96 99.17 -34.15
N GLU A 182 12.79 99.17 -32.83
CA GLU A 182 11.50 98.94 -32.18
C GLU A 182 10.49 100.05 -32.51
N LYS A 183 10.91 101.31 -32.53
CA LYS A 183 10.06 102.43 -32.99
C LYS A 183 9.67 102.30 -34.46
N THR A 184 10.60 101.90 -35.33
CA THR A 184 10.30 101.68 -36.75
C THR A 184 9.39 100.47 -36.95
N ILE A 185 9.61 99.36 -36.25
CA ILE A 185 8.73 98.18 -36.26
C ILE A 185 7.34 98.54 -35.73
N HIS A 186 7.24 99.34 -34.67
CA HIS A 186 5.96 99.78 -34.12
C HIS A 186 5.22 100.72 -35.10
N ALA A 187 5.93 101.61 -35.78
CA ALA A 187 5.36 102.45 -36.84
C ALA A 187 4.91 101.61 -38.05
N LEU A 188 5.70 100.60 -38.44
CA LEU A 188 5.38 99.71 -39.56
C LEU A 188 4.19 98.79 -39.24
N LYS A 189 4.16 98.17 -38.06
CA LYS A 189 3.01 97.38 -37.59
C LYS A 189 1.76 98.24 -37.44
N PHE A 190 1.92 99.51 -37.03
CA PHE A 190 0.80 100.44 -37.00
C PHE A 190 0.23 100.65 -38.40
N LEU A 191 1.07 100.85 -39.41
CA LEU A 191 0.65 101.02 -40.81
C LEU A 191 0.07 99.73 -41.44
N GLU A 192 0.70 98.57 -41.19
CA GLU A 192 0.20 97.26 -41.65
C GLU A 192 -1.18 96.93 -41.10
N ASN A 193 -1.44 97.27 -39.83
CA ASN A 193 -2.76 97.06 -39.21
C ASN A 193 -3.87 97.89 -39.86
N PHE A 194 -3.54 98.94 -40.61
CA PHE A 194 -4.49 99.70 -41.42
C PHE A 194 -4.46 99.31 -42.91
N GLY A 195 -3.85 98.17 -43.24
CA GLY A 195 -3.81 97.61 -44.59
C GLY A 195 -2.76 98.23 -45.51
N PHE A 196 -1.83 99.01 -44.96
CA PHE A 196 -0.78 99.67 -45.74
C PHE A 196 0.55 98.93 -45.63
N SER A 197 1.16 98.70 -46.78
CA SER A 197 2.48 98.07 -46.86
C SER A 197 3.60 99.11 -46.83
N LEU A 198 4.84 98.65 -46.63
CA LEU A 198 6.03 99.52 -46.66
C LEU A 198 6.20 100.27 -47.99
N SER A 199 5.68 99.71 -49.08
CA SER A 199 5.64 100.34 -50.40
C SER A 199 4.63 101.48 -50.52
N ASP A 200 3.69 101.61 -49.59
CA ASP A 200 2.65 102.64 -49.60
C ASP A 200 3.00 103.86 -48.73
N ALA A 201 4.17 103.86 -48.09
CA ALA A 201 4.59 104.88 -47.13
C ALA A 201 4.58 106.30 -47.73
N ASP A 202 5.03 106.45 -48.98
CA ASP A 202 5.02 107.73 -49.68
C ASP A 202 3.59 108.20 -49.99
N SER A 203 2.70 107.28 -50.36
CA SER A 203 1.28 107.57 -50.60
C SER A 203 0.57 108.02 -49.32
N ILE A 204 0.86 107.42 -48.17
CA ILE A 204 0.29 107.80 -46.87
C ILE A 204 0.81 109.17 -46.42
N CYS A 205 2.11 109.42 -46.55
CA CYS A 205 2.69 110.73 -46.28
C CYS A 205 2.04 111.81 -47.14
N ASN A 206 1.84 111.54 -48.43
CA ASN A 206 1.14 112.44 -49.35
C ASN A 206 -0.33 112.62 -48.97
N MET A 207 -1.03 111.58 -48.53
CA MET A 207 -2.43 111.65 -48.11
C MET A 207 -2.60 112.49 -46.83
N LEU A 208 -1.71 112.32 -45.84
CA LEU A 208 -1.71 113.12 -44.60
C LEU A 208 -1.28 114.58 -44.85
N GLN A 209 -0.33 114.80 -45.77
CA GLN A 209 0.03 116.16 -46.21
C GLN A 209 -1.13 116.85 -46.93
N ASN A 210 -1.83 116.13 -47.82
CA ASN A 210 -3.00 116.66 -48.52
C ASN A 210 -4.17 116.95 -47.58
N ALA A 211 -4.41 116.09 -46.58
CA ALA A 211 -5.41 116.36 -45.55
C ALA A 211 -5.08 117.63 -44.76
N LYS A 212 -3.79 117.83 -44.41
CA LYS A 212 -3.32 119.04 -43.73
C LYS A 212 -3.47 120.29 -44.59
N SER A 213 -3.13 120.22 -45.89
CA SER A 213 -3.21 121.35 -46.82
C SER A 213 -4.65 121.76 -47.13
N GLN A 214 -5.60 120.84 -47.02
CA GLN A 214 -7.05 121.11 -47.14
C GLN A 214 -7.70 121.58 -45.82
N GLY A 215 -6.91 121.83 -44.77
CA GLY A 215 -7.40 122.40 -43.52
C GLY A 215 -8.00 121.39 -42.53
N TYR A 216 -7.86 120.09 -42.78
CA TYR A 216 -8.26 119.07 -41.81
C TYR A 216 -7.23 118.93 -40.68
N ASP A 217 -7.71 118.71 -39.46
CA ASP A 217 -6.86 118.44 -38.30
C ASP A 217 -6.38 116.98 -38.33
N VAL A 218 -5.16 116.82 -38.86
CA VAL A 218 -4.48 115.51 -38.96
C VAL A 218 -4.34 114.84 -37.59
N SER A 219 -4.17 115.59 -36.51
CA SER A 219 -4.07 115.01 -35.16
C SER A 219 -5.41 114.38 -34.75
N LYS A 220 -6.53 115.00 -35.13
CA LYS A 220 -7.87 114.48 -34.87
C LYS A 220 -8.18 113.25 -35.71
N ILE A 221 -7.74 113.21 -36.98
CA ILE A 221 -7.82 112.03 -37.85
C ILE A 221 -7.03 110.86 -37.24
N CYS A 222 -5.79 111.10 -36.83
CA CYS A 222 -4.96 110.09 -36.14
C CYS A 222 -5.60 109.65 -34.81
N SER A 223 -6.29 110.55 -34.09
CA SER A 223 -6.98 110.20 -32.85
C SER A 223 -8.20 109.31 -33.06
N TYR A 224 -8.96 109.51 -34.14
CA TYR A 224 -10.09 108.63 -34.50
C TYR A 224 -9.62 107.25 -34.97
N LEU A 225 -8.54 107.18 -35.75
CA LEU A 225 -7.86 105.91 -36.08
C LEU A 225 -7.32 105.21 -34.83
N GLY A 226 -6.91 105.97 -33.81
CA GLY A 226 -6.49 105.44 -32.51
C GLY A 226 -7.63 104.92 -31.63
N GLN A 227 -8.86 105.41 -31.81
CA GLN A 227 -10.04 104.91 -31.08
C GLN A 227 -10.49 103.52 -31.57
N ASP A 228 -10.23 103.18 -32.83
CA ASP A 228 -10.52 101.87 -33.40
C ASP A 228 -9.72 100.74 -32.71
N LYS A 229 -8.47 101.02 -32.31
CA LYS A 229 -7.64 100.16 -31.45
C LYS A 229 -8.28 99.81 -30.10
N SER A 230 -9.03 100.74 -29.51
CA SER A 230 -9.75 100.50 -28.25
C SER A 230 -10.89 99.49 -28.44
N VAL A 231 -11.51 99.47 -29.63
CA VAL A 231 -12.54 98.50 -29.98
C VAL A 231 -11.92 97.13 -30.23
N ASP A 232 -10.81 97.04 -30.96
CA ASP A 232 -10.12 95.76 -31.22
C ASP A 232 -9.51 95.11 -29.98
N LEU A 233 -8.95 95.91 -29.05
CA LEU A 233 -8.48 95.40 -27.76
C LEU A 233 -9.66 94.87 -26.93
N ARG A 234 -10.78 95.60 -26.89
CA ARG A 234 -12.01 95.14 -26.24
C ARG A 234 -12.56 93.88 -26.90
N LEU A 235 -12.47 93.75 -28.23
CA LEU A 235 -12.90 92.56 -28.95
C LEU A 235 -12.05 91.35 -28.56
N ARG A 236 -10.72 91.49 -28.51
CA ARG A 236 -9.80 90.42 -28.06
C ARG A 236 -10.01 90.03 -26.60
N GLU A 237 -10.20 90.99 -25.70
CA GLU A 237 -10.53 90.70 -24.30
C GLU A 237 -11.87 89.98 -24.16
N LYS A 238 -12.87 90.36 -24.96
CA LYS A 238 -14.17 89.69 -24.98
C LYS A 238 -14.06 88.28 -25.55
N GLN A 239 -13.25 88.07 -26.59
CA GLN A 239 -12.99 86.76 -27.17
C GLN A 239 -12.26 85.85 -26.18
N SER A 240 -11.22 86.35 -25.50
CA SER A 240 -10.51 85.57 -24.47
C SER A 240 -11.42 85.20 -23.30
N LYS A 241 -12.33 86.10 -22.88
CA LYS A 241 -13.35 85.80 -21.87
C LYS A 241 -14.38 84.78 -22.37
N LEU A 242 -14.73 84.83 -23.65
CA LEU A 242 -15.63 83.85 -24.27
C LEU A 242 -15.00 82.45 -24.27
N ASP A 243 -13.75 82.33 -24.69
CA ASP A 243 -13.01 81.05 -24.68
C ASP A 243 -12.89 80.47 -23.26
N ASP A 244 -12.65 81.30 -22.25
CA ASP A 244 -12.60 80.87 -20.85
C ASP A 244 -13.97 80.42 -20.33
N VAL A 245 -15.04 81.10 -20.75
CA VAL A 245 -16.42 80.69 -20.44
C VAL A 245 -16.74 79.38 -21.13
N GLU A 246 -16.44 79.20 -22.42
CA GLU A 246 -16.65 77.96 -23.15
C GLU A 246 -15.93 76.78 -22.50
N LYS A 247 -14.65 76.95 -22.10
CA LYS A 247 -13.91 75.91 -21.36
C LYS A 247 -14.57 75.57 -20.01
N ARG A 248 -15.12 76.55 -19.30
CA ARG A 248 -15.84 76.32 -18.04
C ARG A 248 -17.16 75.62 -18.28
N THR A 249 -17.92 76.03 -19.31
CA THR A 249 -19.17 75.39 -19.72
C THR A 249 -18.92 73.94 -20.08
N HIS A 250 -17.89 73.64 -20.86
CA HIS A 250 -17.57 72.26 -21.25
C HIS A 250 -17.17 71.38 -20.06
N LYS A 251 -16.44 71.92 -19.08
CA LYS A 251 -16.16 71.22 -17.81
C LYS A 251 -17.42 70.97 -16.98
N LEU A 252 -18.36 71.92 -16.99
CA LEU A 252 -19.65 71.79 -16.31
C LEU A 252 -20.57 70.77 -17.00
N GLU A 253 -20.60 70.75 -18.33
CA GLU A 253 -21.32 69.76 -19.14
C GLU A 253 -20.83 68.36 -18.83
N LYS A 254 -19.52 68.13 -18.84
CA LYS A 254 -18.95 66.82 -18.48
C LYS A 254 -19.31 66.39 -17.05
N LYS A 255 -19.23 67.30 -16.08
CA LYS A 255 -19.69 67.02 -14.70
C LYS A 255 -21.18 66.73 -14.62
N HIS A 256 -21.98 67.41 -15.44
CA HIS A 256 -23.42 67.19 -15.49
C HIS A 256 -23.74 65.81 -16.06
N GLU A 257 -23.05 65.37 -17.11
CA GLU A 257 -23.16 64.01 -17.66
C GLU A 257 -22.79 62.94 -16.62
N GLU A 258 -21.66 63.11 -15.92
CA GLU A 258 -21.23 62.21 -14.85
C GLU A 258 -22.26 62.11 -13.72
N LEU A 259 -22.79 63.26 -13.27
CA LEU A 259 -23.84 63.31 -12.24
C LEU A 259 -25.17 62.72 -12.72
N SER A 260 -25.54 62.92 -13.99
CA SER A 260 -26.75 62.36 -14.58
C SER A 260 -26.68 60.83 -14.59
N LEU A 261 -25.54 60.26 -15.00
CA LEU A 261 -25.32 58.82 -15.01
C LEU A 261 -25.28 58.23 -13.59
N MET A 262 -24.72 58.97 -12.62
CA MET A 262 -24.79 58.60 -11.20
C MET A 262 -26.24 58.61 -10.69
N HIS A 263 -27.03 59.61 -11.08
CA HIS A 263 -28.44 59.74 -10.69
C HIS A 263 -29.29 58.60 -11.27
N GLU A 264 -29.10 58.26 -12.55
CA GLU A 264 -29.81 57.16 -13.21
C GLU A 264 -29.53 55.81 -12.53
N ASN A 265 -28.25 55.53 -12.20
CA ASN A 265 -27.87 54.36 -11.42
C ASN A 265 -28.52 54.34 -10.02
N LEU A 266 -28.64 55.51 -9.39
CA LEU A 266 -29.25 55.63 -8.07
C LEU A 266 -30.77 55.39 -8.14
N LEU A 267 -31.44 55.84 -9.20
CA LEU A 267 -32.85 55.54 -9.46
C LEU A 267 -33.09 54.04 -9.70
N LEU A 268 -32.23 53.39 -10.49
CA LEU A 268 -32.32 51.93 -10.70
C LEU A 268 -32.15 51.17 -9.38
N ARG A 269 -31.16 51.57 -8.56
CA ARG A 269 -30.94 50.96 -7.25
C ARG A 269 -32.10 51.22 -6.31
N HIS A 270 -32.64 52.43 -6.29
CA HIS A 270 -33.82 52.77 -5.50
C HIS A 270 -35.03 51.92 -5.92
N LYS A 271 -35.29 51.78 -7.22
CA LYS A 271 -36.36 50.93 -7.75
C LYS A 271 -36.21 49.47 -7.31
N SER A 272 -35.01 48.90 -7.43
CA SER A 272 -34.72 47.54 -6.97
C SER A 272 -34.94 47.37 -5.46
N VAL A 273 -34.56 48.37 -4.65
CA VAL A 273 -34.80 48.35 -3.20
C VAL A 273 -36.29 48.47 -2.89
N VAL A 274 -37.03 49.34 -3.57
CA VAL A 274 -38.49 49.46 -3.40
C VAL A 274 -39.18 48.15 -3.74
N GLU A 275 -38.86 47.53 -4.88
CA GLU A 275 -39.40 46.21 -5.27
C GLU A 275 -39.09 45.14 -4.21
N SER A 276 -37.91 45.19 -3.60
CA SER A 276 -37.52 44.29 -2.51
C SER A 276 -38.33 44.57 -1.24
N VAL A 277 -38.52 45.84 -0.88
CA VAL A 277 -39.33 46.24 0.29
C VAL A 277 -40.78 45.85 0.09
N ASP A 278 -41.37 46.11 -1.08
CA ASP A 278 -42.73 45.71 -1.42
C ASP A 278 -42.90 44.20 -1.33
N SER A 279 -41.90 43.43 -1.79
CA SER A 279 -41.90 41.96 -1.69
C SER A 279 -41.86 41.50 -0.22
N VAL A 280 -41.03 42.12 0.61
CA VAL A 280 -40.96 41.83 2.06
C VAL A 280 -42.26 42.22 2.74
N GLU A 281 -42.84 43.37 2.41
CA GLU A 281 -44.11 43.83 2.96
C GLU A 281 -45.26 42.90 2.55
N TYR A 282 -45.25 42.41 1.31
CA TYR A 282 -46.19 41.39 0.85
C TYR A 282 -46.05 40.08 1.62
N LEU A 283 -44.83 39.61 1.89
CA LEU A 283 -44.58 38.41 2.69
C LEU A 283 -45.10 38.59 4.12
N ILE A 284 -44.84 39.75 4.74
CA ILE A 284 -45.34 40.10 6.08
C ILE A 284 -46.88 40.14 6.10
N LYS A 285 -47.51 40.82 5.13
CA LYS A 285 -48.98 40.86 4.99
C LYS A 285 -49.58 39.47 4.76
N SER A 286 -48.83 38.59 4.10
CA SER A 286 -49.21 37.19 3.88
C SER A 286 -48.96 36.29 5.11
N GLY A 287 -48.50 36.86 6.23
CA GLY A 287 -48.28 36.16 7.49
C GLY A 287 -47.00 35.31 7.53
N VAL A 288 -46.07 35.51 6.60
CA VAL A 288 -44.76 34.83 6.57
C VAL A 288 -43.83 35.50 7.57
N LEU A 289 -43.31 34.73 8.52
CA LEU A 289 -42.34 35.22 9.51
C LEU A 289 -40.91 35.03 9.01
N GLU A 290 -39.96 35.81 9.52
CA GLU A 290 -38.54 35.71 9.14
C GLU A 290 -37.98 34.29 9.27
N LYS A 291 -38.39 33.59 10.34
CA LYS A 291 -38.01 32.19 10.58
C LYS A 291 -38.47 31.26 9.45
N ASP A 292 -39.61 31.53 8.82
CA ASP A 292 -40.17 30.69 7.76
C ASP A 292 -39.32 30.80 6.49
N ILE A 293 -38.80 32.01 6.21
CA ILE A 293 -37.86 32.27 5.11
C ILE A 293 -36.55 31.47 5.33
N VAL A 294 -36.03 31.48 6.56
CA VAL A 294 -34.84 30.68 6.93
C VAL A 294 -35.09 29.19 6.78
N TYR A 295 -36.29 28.70 7.13
CA TYR A 295 -36.67 27.31 6.92
C TYR A 295 -36.77 26.96 5.43
N TRP A 296 -37.33 27.84 4.59
CA TRP A 296 -37.37 27.63 3.14
C TRP A 296 -35.97 27.58 2.53
N GLN A 297 -35.08 28.48 2.93
CA GLN A 297 -33.68 28.46 2.49
C GLN A 297 -33.01 27.12 2.84
N LYS A 298 -33.18 26.64 4.08
CA LYS A 298 -32.64 25.33 4.48
C LYS A 298 -33.22 24.18 3.67
N ILE A 299 -34.51 24.22 3.34
CA ILE A 299 -35.13 23.20 2.48
C ILE A 299 -34.49 23.24 1.09
N PHE A 300 -34.35 24.42 0.48
CA PHE A 300 -33.72 24.55 -0.84
C PHE A 300 -32.27 24.06 -0.83
N ASP A 301 -31.49 24.43 0.17
CA ASP A 301 -30.09 24.01 0.30
C ASP A 301 -29.95 22.49 0.53
N THR A 302 -30.81 21.90 1.38
CA THR A 302 -30.75 20.47 1.72
C THR A 302 -31.13 19.57 0.55
N PHE A 303 -32.08 20.00 -0.27
CA PHE A 303 -32.57 19.24 -1.41
C PHE A 303 -31.92 19.65 -2.74
N GLY A 304 -31.04 20.66 -2.73
CA GLY A 304 -30.40 21.18 -3.94
C GLY A 304 -31.40 21.72 -4.97
N LEU A 305 -32.53 22.26 -4.51
CA LEU A 305 -33.63 22.72 -5.37
C LEU A 305 -33.58 24.24 -5.49
N THR A 306 -33.80 24.76 -6.71
CA THR A 306 -34.05 26.20 -6.88
C THR A 306 -35.50 26.53 -6.49
N PRO A 307 -35.79 27.77 -6.06
CA PRO A 307 -37.18 28.19 -5.78
C PRO A 307 -38.12 27.98 -6.97
N ALA A 308 -37.62 28.11 -8.20
CA ALA A 308 -38.41 27.90 -9.42
C ALA A 308 -38.77 26.42 -9.63
N ASP A 309 -37.81 25.50 -9.41
CA ASP A 309 -38.04 24.06 -9.51
C ASP A 309 -39.04 23.58 -8.45
N PHE A 310 -38.94 24.13 -7.24
CA PHE A 310 -39.87 23.83 -6.15
C PHE A 310 -41.29 24.31 -6.46
N LEU A 311 -41.44 25.51 -7.02
CA LEU A 311 -42.74 26.02 -7.46
C LEU A 311 -43.33 25.17 -8.59
N ALA A 312 -42.52 24.77 -9.58
CA ALA A 312 -42.96 23.91 -10.67
C ALA A 312 -43.42 22.53 -10.17
N GLU A 313 -42.74 21.95 -9.18
CA GLU A 313 -43.17 20.69 -8.55
C GLU A 313 -44.43 20.87 -7.69
N LEU A 314 -44.59 22.01 -7.02
CA LEU A 314 -45.83 22.37 -6.31
C LEU A 314 -47.01 22.55 -7.27
N GLU A 315 -46.80 23.17 -8.43
CA GLU A 315 -47.80 23.32 -9.49
C GLU A 315 -48.20 21.97 -10.08
N LYS A 316 -47.22 21.10 -10.42
CA LYS A 316 -47.50 19.72 -10.86
C LYS A 316 -48.26 18.92 -9.80
N ALA A 317 -47.96 19.14 -8.53
CA ALA A 317 -48.66 18.50 -7.42
C ALA A 317 -50.04 19.13 -7.14
N GLY A 318 -50.37 20.28 -7.72
CA GLY A 318 -51.65 20.99 -7.58
C GLY A 318 -51.86 21.69 -6.23
N ASN A 319 -51.38 21.11 -5.11
CA ASN A 319 -51.11 21.82 -3.86
C ASN A 319 -50.21 20.98 -2.93
N ALA A 320 -49.63 21.64 -1.91
CA ALA A 320 -48.80 21.01 -0.90
C ALA A 320 -49.48 19.82 -0.18
N LYS A 321 -50.81 19.86 -0.02
CA LYS A 321 -51.59 18.79 0.63
C LYS A 321 -51.63 17.50 -0.22
N LYS A 322 -51.66 17.61 -1.55
CA LYS A 322 -51.63 16.47 -2.48
C LYS A 322 -50.22 15.91 -2.61
N LEU A 323 -49.20 16.76 -2.58
CA LEU A 323 -47.78 16.36 -2.50
C LEU A 323 -47.52 15.59 -1.19
N PHE A 324 -47.97 16.13 -0.05
CA PHE A 324 -47.92 15.44 1.24
C PHE A 324 -48.65 14.10 1.21
N ARG A 325 -49.85 14.01 0.62
CA ARG A 325 -50.57 12.73 0.46
C ARG A 325 -49.80 11.72 -0.37
N LYS A 326 -49.12 12.14 -1.45
CA LYS A 326 -48.30 11.28 -2.30
C LYS A 326 -47.04 10.81 -1.56
N LEU A 327 -46.36 11.71 -0.85
CA LEU A 327 -45.23 11.35 0.00
C LEU A 327 -45.63 10.38 1.11
N ASN A 328 -46.77 10.62 1.77
CA ASN A 328 -47.25 9.76 2.85
C ASN A 328 -47.71 8.39 2.34
N SER A 329 -48.33 8.33 1.16
CA SER A 329 -48.68 7.05 0.51
C SER A 329 -47.44 6.27 0.08
N THR A 330 -46.37 6.95 -0.35
CA THR A 330 -45.09 6.31 -0.67
C THR A 330 -44.40 5.81 0.59
N ASN A 331 -44.38 6.62 1.65
CA ASN A 331 -43.82 6.24 2.95
C ASN A 331 -44.54 5.04 3.57
N THR A 332 -45.88 5.01 3.51
CA THR A 332 -46.66 3.86 3.99
C THR A 332 -46.42 2.59 3.16
N LYS A 333 -46.16 2.69 1.85
CA LYS A 333 -45.76 1.53 1.03
C LYS A 333 -44.39 1.00 1.46
N LEU A 334 -43.40 1.90 1.57
CA LEU A 334 -42.04 1.53 1.99
C LEU A 334 -42.02 0.93 3.40
N LYS A 335 -42.85 1.44 4.31
CA LYS A 335 -42.99 0.88 5.65
C LYS A 335 -43.53 -0.55 5.63
N LYS A 336 -44.56 -0.83 4.83
CA LYS A 336 -45.08 -2.20 4.64
C LYS A 336 -44.04 -3.13 4.02
N GLU A 337 -43.22 -2.61 3.11
CA GLU A 337 -42.16 -3.38 2.47
C GLU A 337 -41.04 -3.71 3.45
N CYS A 338 -40.63 -2.76 4.30
CA CYS A 338 -39.72 -3.01 5.42
C CYS A 338 -40.28 -4.06 6.39
N GLU A 339 -41.54 -3.92 6.81
CA GLU A 339 -42.20 -4.91 7.69
C GLU A 339 -42.24 -6.31 7.07
N SER A 340 -42.44 -6.42 5.75
CA SER A 340 -42.40 -7.69 5.02
C SER A 340 -40.99 -8.30 4.99
N LEU A 341 -39.98 -7.48 4.74
CA LEU A 341 -38.58 -7.91 4.74
C LEU A 341 -38.10 -8.32 6.13
N GLU A 342 -38.51 -7.60 7.19
CA GLU A 342 -38.20 -7.95 8.57
C GLU A 342 -38.77 -9.33 8.94
N LYS A 343 -40.03 -9.60 8.56
CA LYS A 343 -40.65 -10.92 8.75
C LYS A 343 -39.92 -12.03 7.99
N LYS A 344 -39.50 -11.74 6.76
CA LYS A 344 -38.74 -12.71 5.94
C LYS A 344 -37.37 -12.99 6.53
N LYS A 345 -36.70 -11.98 7.09
CA LYS A 345 -35.44 -12.12 7.82
C LYS A 345 -35.61 -13.01 9.05
N SER A 346 -36.60 -12.72 9.91
CA SER A 346 -36.91 -13.53 11.08
C SER A 346 -37.19 -15.00 10.72
N TRP A 347 -37.97 -15.25 9.66
CA TRP A 347 -38.22 -16.61 9.18
C TRP A 347 -36.94 -17.34 8.72
N LEU A 348 -36.01 -16.64 8.08
CA LEU A 348 -34.72 -17.21 7.66
C LEU A 348 -33.81 -17.51 8.87
N GLU A 349 -33.84 -16.65 9.89
CA GLU A 349 -33.09 -16.86 11.14
C GLU A 349 -33.60 -18.10 11.86
N ASP A 350 -34.92 -18.24 12.04
CA ASP A 350 -35.55 -19.42 12.64
C ASP A 350 -35.18 -20.71 11.86
N LYS A 351 -35.23 -20.67 10.52
CA LYS A 351 -34.89 -21.84 9.69
C LYS A 351 -33.40 -22.19 9.77
N SER A 352 -32.53 -21.20 9.90
CA SER A 352 -31.09 -21.41 10.09
C SER A 352 -30.80 -22.06 11.44
N GLU A 353 -31.52 -21.69 12.50
CA GLU A 353 -31.39 -22.28 13.82
C GLU A 353 -31.88 -23.74 13.84
N GLU A 354 -33.01 -24.02 13.18
CA GLU A 354 -33.53 -25.38 12.99
C GLU A 354 -32.52 -26.28 12.27
N LEU A 355 -31.96 -25.83 11.14
CA LEU A 355 -30.93 -26.57 10.39
C LEU A 355 -29.67 -26.78 11.22
N SER A 356 -29.26 -25.80 12.02
CA SER A 356 -28.10 -25.93 12.91
C SER A 356 -28.32 -26.99 13.99
N SER A 357 -29.54 -27.06 14.54
CA SER A 357 -29.96 -28.10 15.48
C SER A 357 -29.97 -29.49 14.83
N GLU A 358 -30.50 -29.62 13.60
CA GLU A 358 -30.48 -30.88 12.85
C GLU A 358 -29.06 -31.37 12.55
N ILE A 359 -28.16 -30.47 12.13
CA ILE A 359 -26.75 -30.80 11.90
C ILE A 359 -26.08 -31.26 13.20
N SER A 360 -26.33 -30.57 14.32
CA SER A 360 -25.79 -30.94 15.63
C SER A 360 -26.29 -32.33 16.06
N ASN A 361 -27.59 -32.59 15.94
CA ASN A 361 -28.19 -33.89 16.26
C ASN A 361 -27.66 -35.01 15.35
N GLY A 362 -27.50 -34.74 14.05
CA GLY A 362 -26.91 -35.66 13.09
C GLY A 362 -25.45 -35.99 13.40
N ALA A 363 -24.66 -34.97 13.80
CA ALA A 363 -23.27 -35.13 14.20
C ALA A 363 -23.14 -35.96 15.49
N GLU A 364 -23.99 -35.71 16.49
CA GLU A 364 -24.03 -36.51 17.72
C GLU A 364 -24.43 -37.96 17.45
N PHE A 365 -25.45 -38.18 16.62
CA PHE A 365 -25.88 -39.52 16.20
C PHE A 365 -24.74 -40.27 15.49
N GLY A 366 -24.05 -39.61 14.55
CA GLY A 366 -22.87 -40.14 13.87
C GLY A 366 -21.75 -40.51 14.84
N LYS A 367 -21.41 -39.61 15.77
CA LYS A 367 -20.40 -39.84 16.80
C LYS A 367 -20.75 -41.03 17.70
N LYS A 368 -22.01 -41.16 18.12
CA LYS A 368 -22.49 -42.27 18.95
C LYS A 368 -22.39 -43.61 18.22
N ASN A 369 -22.73 -43.64 16.93
CA ASN A 369 -22.64 -44.87 16.14
C ASN A 369 -21.20 -45.27 15.83
N LEU A 370 -20.34 -44.31 15.45
CA LEU A 370 -18.91 -44.56 15.26
C LEU A 370 -18.25 -45.08 16.54
N LYS A 371 -18.63 -44.54 17.71
CA LYS A 371 -18.17 -45.06 19.00
C LYS A 371 -18.61 -46.50 19.23
N LYS A 372 -19.89 -46.84 19.00
CA LYS A 372 -20.37 -48.23 19.11
C LYS A 372 -19.63 -49.20 18.19
N ILE A 373 -19.35 -48.78 16.95
CA ILE A 373 -18.57 -49.59 15.99
C ILE A 373 -17.14 -49.79 16.49
N THR A 374 -16.52 -48.73 17.01
CA THR A 374 -15.16 -48.77 17.58
C THR A 374 -15.10 -49.70 18.77
N ASP A 375 -16.02 -49.55 19.73
CA ASP A 375 -16.12 -50.40 20.92
C ASP A 375 -16.35 -51.87 20.53
N HIS A 376 -17.19 -52.13 19.52
CA HIS A 376 -17.42 -53.49 19.01
C HIS A 376 -16.18 -54.07 18.33
N ALA A 377 -15.48 -53.29 17.51
CA ALA A 377 -14.24 -53.71 16.86
C ALA A 377 -13.15 -54.02 17.90
N GLU A 378 -13.01 -53.18 18.93
CA GLU A 378 -12.08 -53.41 20.04
C GLU A 378 -12.41 -54.70 20.80
N LEU A 379 -13.70 -54.94 21.10
CA LEU A 379 -14.15 -56.19 21.73
C LEU A 379 -13.83 -57.42 20.87
N GLN A 380 -14.10 -57.36 19.55
CA GLN A 380 -13.82 -58.46 18.62
C GLN A 380 -12.31 -58.73 18.53
N ILE A 381 -11.48 -57.70 18.44
CA ILE A 381 -10.02 -57.82 18.42
C ILE A 381 -9.53 -58.45 19.73
N ASN A 382 -9.99 -57.95 20.88
CA ASN A 382 -9.59 -58.49 22.19
C ASN A 382 -10.02 -59.95 22.38
N ASN A 383 -11.22 -60.32 21.92
CA ASN A 383 -11.69 -61.70 21.93
C ASN A 383 -10.83 -62.58 21.01
N ALA A 384 -10.53 -62.13 19.79
CA ALA A 384 -9.67 -62.86 18.85
C ALA A 384 -8.25 -63.05 19.40
N VAL A 385 -7.67 -62.02 20.01
CA VAL A 385 -6.35 -62.10 20.69
C VAL A 385 -6.40 -63.12 21.83
N THR A 386 -7.45 -63.11 22.64
CA THR A 386 -7.61 -64.04 23.77
C THR A 386 -7.77 -65.49 23.29
N LEU A 387 -8.60 -65.72 22.28
CA LEU A 387 -8.77 -67.04 21.64
C LEU A 387 -7.46 -67.53 21.04
N THR A 388 -6.76 -66.68 20.28
CA THR A 388 -5.47 -67.00 19.66
C THR A 388 -4.43 -67.36 20.72
N LYS A 389 -4.35 -66.59 21.81
CA LYS A 389 -3.46 -66.89 22.94
C LYS A 389 -3.78 -68.24 23.58
N LYS A 390 -5.06 -68.57 23.80
CA LYS A 390 -5.48 -69.85 24.38
C LYS A 390 -5.17 -71.03 23.45
N SER A 391 -5.44 -70.87 22.14
CA SER A 391 -5.11 -71.88 21.13
C SER A 391 -3.61 -72.10 21.03
N LEU A 392 -2.80 -71.03 21.05
CA LEU A 392 -1.35 -71.12 21.01
C LEU A 392 -0.80 -71.85 22.25
N VAL A 393 -1.29 -71.53 23.45
CA VAL A 393 -0.91 -72.24 24.69
C VAL A 393 -1.30 -73.72 24.63
N THR A 394 -2.47 -74.04 24.08
CA THR A 394 -2.91 -75.44 23.93
C THR A 394 -2.03 -76.20 22.94
N PHE A 395 -1.73 -75.58 21.79
CA PHE A 395 -0.80 -76.13 20.79
C PHE A 395 0.60 -76.37 21.39
N MET A 396 1.14 -75.41 22.14
CA MET A 396 2.43 -75.58 22.84
C MET A 396 2.41 -76.75 23.82
N LYS A 397 1.33 -76.91 24.61
CA LYS A 397 1.18 -78.06 25.52
C LYS A 397 1.12 -79.39 24.77
N GLN A 398 0.38 -79.46 23.67
CA GLN A 398 0.28 -80.68 22.85
C GLN A 398 1.63 -81.04 22.23
N ASN A 399 2.35 -80.06 21.68
CA ASN A 399 3.70 -80.28 21.18
C ASN A 399 4.65 -80.77 22.26
N GLN A 400 4.59 -80.22 23.48
CA GLN A 400 5.39 -80.69 24.60
C GLN A 400 5.10 -82.17 24.93
N ILE A 401 3.82 -82.57 24.94
CA ILE A 401 3.43 -83.97 25.17
C ILE A 401 3.98 -84.88 24.08
N GLN A 402 3.86 -84.49 22.80
CA GLN A 402 4.40 -85.25 21.67
C GLN A 402 5.92 -85.38 21.75
N MET A 403 6.62 -84.30 22.11
CA MET A 403 8.08 -84.31 22.27
C MET A 403 8.51 -85.27 23.39
N ASN A 404 7.80 -85.27 24.52
CA ASN A 404 8.06 -86.20 25.62
C ASN A 404 7.79 -87.66 25.23
N LEU A 405 6.72 -87.93 24.46
CA LEU A 405 6.41 -89.25 23.92
C LEU A 405 7.50 -89.76 22.98
N ALA A 406 7.92 -88.93 22.03
CA ALA A 406 9.01 -89.26 21.10
C ALA A 406 10.32 -89.54 21.87
N GLN A 407 10.66 -88.70 22.86
CA GLN A 407 11.84 -88.91 23.70
C GLN A 407 11.77 -90.25 24.46
N LYS A 408 10.59 -90.64 24.96
CA LYS A 408 10.38 -91.93 25.62
C LYS A 408 10.54 -93.10 24.64
N GLN A 409 9.95 -93.01 23.45
CA GLN A 409 10.07 -94.03 22.40
C GLN A 409 11.53 -94.23 21.98
N TYR A 410 12.28 -93.16 21.76
CA TYR A 410 13.71 -93.27 21.45
C TYR A 410 14.49 -93.91 22.59
N LYS A 411 14.20 -93.58 23.85
CA LYS A 411 14.86 -94.20 25.01
C LYS A 411 14.59 -95.70 25.09
N GLU A 412 13.35 -96.13 24.85
CA GLU A 412 12.97 -97.55 24.80
C GLU A 412 13.64 -98.27 23.62
N TYR A 413 13.64 -97.66 22.43
CA TYR A 413 14.32 -98.20 21.25
C TYR A 413 15.82 -98.39 21.47
N PHE A 414 16.51 -97.40 22.03
CA PHE A 414 17.93 -97.52 22.35
C PHE A 414 18.20 -98.61 23.39
N SER A 415 17.31 -98.78 24.38
CA SER A 415 17.42 -99.86 25.37
C SER A 415 17.29 -101.24 24.73
N ASP A 416 16.31 -101.44 23.83
CA ASP A 416 16.12 -102.71 23.12
C ASP A 416 17.30 -103.03 22.19
N LEU A 417 17.86 -102.00 21.53
CA LEU A 417 19.05 -102.14 20.70
C LEU A 417 20.26 -102.62 21.52
N VAL A 418 20.48 -102.04 22.71
CA VAL A 418 21.57 -102.46 23.62
C VAL A 418 21.39 -103.92 24.03
N SER A 419 20.20 -104.33 24.45
CA SER A 419 19.95 -105.73 24.83
C SER A 419 20.14 -106.72 23.68
N LYS A 420 19.79 -106.34 22.43
CA LYS A 420 20.07 -107.18 21.25
C LYS A 420 21.56 -107.33 20.97
N LEU A 421 22.34 -106.27 21.13
CA LEU A 421 23.79 -106.30 20.97
C LEU A 421 24.45 -107.20 22.02
N GLU A 422 24.01 -107.11 23.28
CA GLU A 422 24.47 -108.00 24.36
C GLU A 422 24.21 -109.48 24.03
N ASN A 423 23.01 -109.80 23.54
CA ASN A 423 22.62 -111.16 23.18
C ASN A 423 23.44 -111.72 22.00
N LEU A 424 23.73 -110.89 21.00
CA LEU A 424 24.62 -111.28 19.88
C LEU A 424 26.05 -111.55 20.34
N LEU A 425 26.55 -110.76 21.29
CA LEU A 425 27.87 -110.97 21.88
C LEU A 425 27.96 -112.33 22.58
N GLU A 426 26.91 -112.71 23.31
CA GLU A 426 26.84 -113.99 24.03
C GLU A 426 26.76 -115.20 23.07
N HIS A 427 25.99 -115.10 22.00
CA HIS A 427 25.96 -116.13 20.95
C HIS A 427 27.32 -116.29 20.25
N SER A 428 28.04 -115.18 20.03
CA SER A 428 29.40 -115.23 19.46
C SER A 428 30.35 -116.02 20.35
N HIS A 429 30.30 -115.82 21.68
CA HIS A 429 31.11 -116.60 22.62
C HIS A 429 30.74 -118.10 22.64
N GLN A 430 29.47 -118.45 22.50
CA GLN A 430 29.04 -119.86 22.42
C GLN A 430 29.50 -120.56 21.13
N ALA A 431 29.52 -119.84 20.00
CA ALA A 431 30.03 -120.37 18.74
C ALA A 431 31.53 -120.67 18.81
N GLU A 432 32.31 -119.76 19.42
CA GLU A 432 33.74 -119.93 19.67
C GLU A 432 34.04 -121.20 20.50
N TYR A 433 33.27 -121.43 21.57
CA TYR A 433 33.39 -122.64 22.40
C TYR A 433 33.10 -123.94 21.63
N SER A 434 32.12 -123.91 20.72
CA SER A 434 31.70 -125.08 19.93
C SER A 434 32.72 -125.47 18.87
N LEU A 435 33.36 -124.48 18.23
CA LEU A 435 34.44 -124.68 17.25
C LEU A 435 35.65 -125.40 17.85
N SER A 436 36.02 -125.07 19.10
CA SER A 436 37.11 -125.76 19.81
C SER A 436 36.85 -127.26 20.03
N LYS A 437 35.60 -127.68 20.20
CA LYS A 437 35.25 -129.12 20.34
C LYS A 437 35.42 -129.91 19.05
N MET A 438 35.16 -129.32 17.88
CA MET A 438 35.24 -130.03 16.60
C MET A 438 36.69 -130.38 16.21
N GLU A 439 37.67 -129.59 16.64
CA GLU A 439 39.09 -129.83 16.36
C GLU A 439 39.60 -131.16 16.96
N SER A 440 38.99 -131.62 18.06
CA SER A 440 39.34 -132.87 18.73
C SER A 440 38.95 -134.16 17.97
N LEU A 441 38.16 -134.07 16.91
CA LEU A 441 37.71 -135.22 16.09
C LEU A 441 38.54 -135.43 14.81
N LYS A 442 39.53 -134.56 14.57
CA LYS A 442 40.39 -134.59 13.38
C LYS A 442 41.06 -135.95 13.09
N PRO A 443 41.57 -136.72 14.08
CA PRO A 443 42.22 -138.01 13.81
C PRO A 443 41.29 -139.08 13.21
N LEU A 444 39.98 -139.04 13.53
CA LEU A 444 38.98 -139.93 12.90
C LEU A 444 38.70 -139.54 11.45
N LEU A 445 38.75 -138.25 11.14
CA LEU A 445 38.56 -137.74 9.79
C LEU A 445 39.76 -138.10 8.89
N ASP A 446 40.97 -138.09 9.45
CA ASP A 446 42.19 -138.46 8.72
C ASP A 446 42.26 -139.98 8.42
N LEU A 447 41.69 -140.83 9.30
CA LEU A 447 41.47 -142.26 9.04
C LEU A 447 40.53 -142.51 7.84
N LEU A 448 39.46 -141.74 7.71
CA LEU A 448 38.49 -141.88 6.61
C LEU A 448 39.02 -141.38 5.27
N ASN A 449 40.03 -140.51 5.27
CA ASN A 449 40.54 -139.85 4.07
C ASN A 449 41.88 -140.43 3.54
N ASP A 450 42.23 -141.66 3.93
CA ASP A 450 43.47 -142.37 3.51
C ASP A 450 44.78 -141.58 3.76
N LYS A 451 44.79 -140.66 4.73
CA LYS A 451 46.00 -139.95 5.20
C LYS A 451 46.55 -140.54 6.50
N PHE A 452 46.27 -141.81 6.71
CA PHE A 452 46.49 -142.53 7.95
C PHE A 452 47.97 -142.93 8.12
N ASP A 453 48.64 -142.37 9.12
CA ASP A 453 49.97 -142.80 9.55
C ASP A 453 49.83 -143.80 10.71
N SER A 454 50.12 -145.07 10.43
CA SER A 454 49.92 -146.17 11.38
C SER A 454 50.71 -146.02 12.67
N ALA A 455 51.86 -145.33 12.67
CA ALA A 455 52.69 -145.19 13.86
C ALA A 455 52.13 -144.18 14.87
N THR A 456 51.50 -143.11 14.40
CA THR A 456 51.09 -141.96 15.24
C THR A 456 49.58 -141.95 15.49
N SER A 457 48.79 -142.34 14.50
CA SER A 457 47.33 -142.23 14.55
C SER A 457 46.65 -143.39 15.30
N ILE A 458 47.29 -144.57 15.39
CA ILE A 458 46.69 -145.70 16.14
C ILE A 458 46.54 -145.34 17.64
N SER A 459 47.54 -144.68 18.24
CA SER A 459 47.47 -144.28 19.66
C SER A 459 46.37 -143.25 19.93
N GLU A 460 46.21 -142.27 19.04
CA GLU A 460 45.16 -141.23 19.16
C GLU A 460 43.76 -141.80 18.94
N ILE A 461 43.60 -142.72 17.98
CA ILE A 461 42.34 -143.44 17.77
C ILE A 461 42.04 -144.34 18.97
N MET A 462 43.05 -144.99 19.57
CA MET A 462 42.85 -145.74 20.82
C MET A 462 42.35 -144.84 21.95
N ILE A 463 42.86 -143.62 22.10
CA ILE A 463 42.36 -142.66 23.11
C ILE A 463 40.90 -142.27 22.83
N ILE A 464 40.55 -142.05 21.56
CA ILE A 464 39.17 -141.74 21.16
C ILE A 464 38.25 -142.94 21.41
N LEU A 465 38.68 -144.16 21.06
CA LEU A 465 37.95 -145.39 21.33
C LEU A 465 37.83 -145.67 22.83
N ASP A 466 38.85 -145.38 23.63
CA ASP A 466 38.82 -145.52 25.10
C ASP A 466 37.84 -144.50 25.71
N LYS A 467 37.83 -143.25 25.22
CA LYS A 467 36.83 -142.25 25.64
C LYS A 467 35.41 -142.64 25.23
N LEU A 468 35.22 -143.15 24.02
CA LEU A 468 33.94 -143.68 23.55
C LEU A 468 33.50 -144.88 24.37
N TYR A 469 34.41 -145.81 24.67
CA TYR A 469 34.15 -146.95 25.53
C TYR A 469 33.71 -146.49 26.91
N VAL A 470 34.42 -145.55 27.54
CA VAL A 470 34.04 -145.01 28.87
C VAL A 470 32.69 -144.30 28.84
N ASN A 471 32.40 -143.50 27.80
CA ASN A 471 31.15 -142.76 27.72
C ASN A 471 29.94 -143.64 27.32
N ILE A 472 30.16 -144.77 26.65
CA ILE A 472 29.08 -145.66 26.19
C ILE A 472 28.85 -146.80 27.19
N LYS A 473 29.88 -147.24 27.92
CA LYS A 473 29.76 -148.22 29.00
C LYS A 473 28.73 -147.71 30.03
N ASP A 474 27.77 -148.58 30.36
CA ASP A 474 26.62 -148.28 31.24
C ASP A 474 25.57 -147.28 30.70
N THR A 475 25.61 -146.95 29.40
CA THR A 475 24.52 -146.22 28.71
C THR A 475 23.61 -147.16 27.91
N ASP A 476 22.40 -146.71 27.53
CA ASP A 476 21.44 -147.51 26.76
C ASP A 476 21.98 -148.06 25.42
N LEU A 477 23.02 -147.43 24.85
CA LEU A 477 23.71 -147.93 23.65
C LEU A 477 24.50 -149.22 23.88
N ASP A 478 24.87 -149.55 25.12
CA ASP A 478 25.63 -150.76 25.44
C ASP A 478 24.77 -152.05 25.32
N LYS A 479 23.45 -151.91 25.27
CA LYS A 479 22.50 -153.02 25.04
C LYS A 479 22.64 -153.67 23.65
N HIS A 480 23.34 -153.03 22.72
CA HIS A 480 23.57 -153.54 21.36
C HIS A 480 24.97 -154.15 21.15
N ASN A 481 25.68 -154.52 22.22
CA ASN A 481 27.05 -155.08 22.17
C ASN A 481 28.11 -154.14 21.55
N VAL A 482 27.82 -152.84 21.44
CA VAL A 482 28.71 -151.82 20.83
C VAL A 482 29.99 -151.65 21.64
N SER A 483 29.95 -151.68 22.98
CA SER A 483 31.18 -151.63 23.78
C SER A 483 32.04 -152.89 23.55
N SER A 484 31.41 -154.03 23.27
CA SER A 484 32.10 -155.27 22.91
C SER A 484 32.76 -155.14 21.54
N ASP A 485 32.10 -154.52 20.57
CA ASP A 485 32.66 -154.27 19.24
C ASP A 485 33.79 -153.25 19.29
N ILE A 486 33.66 -152.17 20.07
CA ILE A 486 34.74 -151.18 20.31
C ILE A 486 35.94 -151.90 20.95
N LYS A 487 35.70 -152.75 21.95
CA LYS A 487 36.77 -153.53 22.60
C LYS A 487 37.42 -154.51 21.64
N ARG A 488 36.64 -155.19 20.79
CA ARG A 488 37.15 -156.11 19.75
C ARG A 488 37.93 -155.37 18.66
N LEU A 489 37.50 -154.17 18.28
CA LEU A 489 38.21 -153.31 17.31
C LEU A 489 39.53 -152.81 17.89
N ARG A 490 39.52 -152.41 19.16
CA ARG A 490 40.71 -152.03 19.94
C ARG A 490 41.68 -153.19 20.07
N GLU A 491 41.21 -154.41 20.37
CA GLU A 491 42.04 -155.62 20.43
C GLU A 491 42.63 -155.97 19.06
N LYS A 492 41.85 -155.87 17.97
CA LYS A 492 42.38 -156.05 16.60
C LYS A 492 43.44 -155.01 16.21
N LEU A 493 43.27 -153.75 16.64
CA LEU A 493 44.28 -152.71 16.45
C LEU A 493 45.54 -152.99 17.27
N LEU A 494 45.40 -153.53 18.49
CA LEU A 494 46.52 -154.02 19.31
C LEU A 494 47.25 -155.23 18.67
N ASP A 495 46.53 -156.15 18.05
CA ASP A 495 47.14 -157.27 17.29
C ASP A 495 47.91 -156.77 16.06
N LEU A 496 47.39 -155.76 15.36
CA LEU A 496 48.09 -155.09 14.24
C LEU A 496 49.40 -154.41 14.68
N ILE A 497 49.47 -153.92 15.91
CA ILE A 497 50.70 -153.39 16.52
C ILE A 497 51.66 -154.52 16.95
N SER A 498 51.16 -155.75 17.15
CA SER A 498 51.95 -156.89 17.64
C SER A 498 52.58 -157.74 16.52
N HIS A 499 52.21 -157.50 15.25
CA HIS A 499 52.74 -158.16 14.04
C HIS A 499 53.32 -157.16 13.01
N ALA A 500 53.53 -155.92 13.43
CA ALA A 500 54.36 -154.89 12.82
C ALA A 500 55.46 -154.50 13.83
#